data_AF-A0A7D4TKZ3-F1
#
_entry.id   AF-A0A7D4TKZ3-F1
#
_cell.length_a   1.000
_cell.length_b   1.000
_cell.length_c   1.000
_cell.angle_alpha   90.00
_cell.angle_beta   90.00
_cell.angle_gamma   90.00
#
_symmetry.space_group_name_H-M   'P 1'
#
loop_
_entity.id
_entity.type
_entity.pdbx_description
1 polymer ?
#
loop_
_entity_poly.entity_id
_entity_poly.type
_entity_poly.pdbx_seq_one_letter_code
_entity_poly.pdbx_strand_id
1 'polypeptide(L)'
;MSNSQAPKTAIQLPLIGLGFAWAMLMLSQYLDLYIQQTLYTEDGKAIFPEVQLQWSVYTTLIGITGAALLSLLGQKVALSERAENDSALALSAHRFTNLFVILSLVAGAIFAIGNFLGAFNDYDSRDASPWIRIVGVYVPIILATALVVYVLLSAFVFRKDAPDLQGEERDEERAKLQRYVGLAYAVPIIGTAIAIIFGLVVYDTTRTTLDVWIWVIIQAIIAVSITIGTTFASRAKSSRPLPPKERKTGTAAVNLNLVLSILFGSVVSVMAFTFGFSAIENLRIWPEWREDMTPEQQQPYIEAVSVEWLVQDFLPAVVLLLLATIGIYRMVITRHRETNA
;
A
#
# COMPACT_ATOMS: atom_id res chain seq x y z
N MET A 1 -13.83 13.46 24.76
CA MET A 1 -14.54 13.59 23.45
C MET A 1 -15.89 12.90 23.62
N SER A 2 -16.99 13.42 23.06
CA SER A 2 -18.29 12.77 23.23
C SER A 2 -18.29 11.37 22.57
N ASN A 3 -18.93 10.37 23.19
CA ASN A 3 -18.94 8.94 22.80
C ASN A 3 -19.38 8.64 21.34
N SER A 4 -19.75 9.65 20.53
CA SER A 4 -20.14 9.47 19.12
C SER A 4 -19.13 10.03 18.10
N GLN A 5 -18.04 10.67 18.56
CA GLN A 5 -17.04 11.28 17.66
C GLN A 5 -15.88 10.33 17.35
N ALA A 6 -15.39 9.56 18.32
CA ALA A 6 -14.23 8.68 18.13
C ALA A 6 -14.40 7.63 17.01
N PRO A 7 -15.55 6.92 16.85
CA PRO A 7 -15.74 6.03 15.72
C PRO A 7 -15.70 6.75 14.36
N LYS A 8 -16.19 7.99 14.29
CA LYS A 8 -16.18 8.78 13.05
C LYS A 8 -14.77 9.21 12.69
N THR A 9 -14.00 9.67 13.68
CA THR A 9 -12.58 10.00 13.51
C THR A 9 -11.77 8.79 13.07
N ALA A 10 -12.03 7.61 13.64
CA ALA A 10 -11.39 6.36 13.23
C ALA A 10 -11.62 6.03 11.75
N ILE A 11 -12.82 6.29 11.21
CA ILE A 11 -13.14 6.09 9.79
C ILE A 11 -12.50 7.18 8.91
N GLN A 12 -12.43 8.42 9.39
CA GLN A 12 -11.84 9.54 8.62
C GLN A 12 -10.35 9.35 8.38
N LEU A 13 -9.60 8.85 9.36
CA LEU A 13 -8.15 8.74 9.28
C LEU A 13 -7.64 7.92 8.08
N PRO A 14 -8.10 6.68 7.81
CA PRO A 14 -7.73 5.95 6.60
C PRO A 14 -8.12 6.66 5.30
N LEU A 15 -9.24 7.40 5.27
CA LEU A 15 -9.70 8.13 4.08
C LEU A 15 -8.84 9.37 3.81
N ILE A 16 -8.41 10.07 4.85
CA ILE A 16 -7.40 11.13 4.74
C ILE A 16 -6.08 10.52 4.25
N GLY A 17 -5.71 9.34 4.75
CA GLY A 17 -4.55 8.58 4.28
C GLY A 17 -4.63 8.22 2.79
N LEU A 18 -5.80 7.81 2.30
CA LEU A 18 -6.03 7.55 0.88
C LEU A 18 -5.83 8.82 0.04
N GLY A 19 -6.38 9.95 0.48
CA GLY A 19 -6.20 11.23 -0.22
C GLY A 19 -4.76 11.71 -0.23
N PHE A 20 -4.05 11.56 0.90
CA PHE A 20 -2.64 11.87 1.00
C PHE A 20 -1.78 10.98 0.11
N ALA A 21 -2.03 9.68 0.11
CA ALA A 21 -1.35 8.74 -0.78
C ALA A 21 -1.59 9.12 -2.24
N TRP A 22 -2.84 9.37 -2.65
CA TRP A 22 -3.14 9.80 -4.01
C TRP A 22 -2.32 11.03 -4.41
N ALA A 23 -2.29 12.07 -3.57
CA ALA A 23 -1.53 13.29 -3.86
C ALA A 23 -0.02 13.02 -4.00
N MET A 24 0.56 12.20 -3.12
CA MET A 24 1.97 11.82 -3.21
C MET A 24 2.28 10.97 -4.44
N LEU A 25 1.37 10.07 -4.85
CA LEU A 25 1.55 9.29 -6.08
C LEU A 25 1.42 10.17 -7.33
N MET A 26 0.55 11.19 -7.34
CA MET A 26 0.52 12.18 -8.43
C MET A 26 1.81 12.98 -8.50
N LEU A 27 2.32 13.42 -7.35
CA LEU A 27 3.60 14.11 -7.28
C LEU A 27 4.75 13.21 -7.74
N SER A 28 4.73 11.93 -7.36
CA SER A 28 5.70 10.93 -7.83
C SER A 28 5.69 10.83 -9.36
N GLN A 29 4.52 10.65 -9.97
CA GLN A 29 4.37 10.59 -11.42
C GLN A 29 4.86 11.88 -12.09
N TYR A 30 4.61 13.03 -11.48
CA TYR A 30 5.07 14.31 -11.99
C TYR A 30 6.60 14.42 -11.97
N LEU A 31 7.24 13.94 -10.90
CA LEU A 31 8.71 13.87 -10.82
C LEU A 31 9.29 12.90 -11.86
N ASP A 32 8.60 11.79 -12.15
CA ASP A 32 9.00 10.83 -13.18
C ASP A 32 8.98 11.43 -14.60
N LEU A 33 8.25 12.52 -14.83
CA LEU A 33 8.27 13.22 -16.12
C LEU A 33 9.67 13.72 -16.49
N TYR A 34 10.47 14.10 -15.49
CA TYR A 34 11.79 14.69 -15.64
C TYR A 34 12.94 13.67 -15.68
N ILE A 35 12.63 12.38 -15.57
CA ILE A 35 13.65 11.34 -15.74
C ILE A 35 14.08 11.32 -17.21
N GLN A 36 15.39 11.46 -17.44
CA GLN A 36 15.98 11.41 -18.76
C GLN A 36 15.75 10.03 -19.39
N GLN A 37 15.45 10.03 -20.68
CA GLN A 37 15.22 8.80 -21.43
C GLN A 37 16.47 8.42 -22.23
N THR A 38 16.54 7.14 -22.60
CA THR A 38 17.56 6.62 -23.49
C THR A 38 17.44 7.28 -24.86
N LEU A 39 18.52 7.91 -25.32
CA LEU A 39 18.61 8.43 -26.68
C LEU A 39 19.12 7.33 -27.61
N TYR A 40 18.73 7.38 -28.88
CA TYR A 40 19.26 6.51 -29.91
C TYR A 40 19.94 7.37 -30.98
N THR A 41 21.20 7.07 -31.28
CA THR A 41 21.95 7.73 -32.34
C THR A 41 21.39 7.31 -33.70
N GLU A 42 21.67 8.08 -34.77
CA GLU A 42 21.28 7.73 -36.15
C GLU A 42 21.76 6.32 -36.58
N ASP A 43 22.88 5.85 -36.04
CA ASP A 43 23.41 4.48 -36.24
C ASP A 43 22.69 3.40 -35.41
N GLY A 44 21.62 3.73 -34.69
CA GLY A 44 20.87 2.81 -33.82
C GLY A 44 21.55 2.48 -32.48
N LYS A 45 22.63 3.19 -32.12
CA LYS A 45 23.32 3.00 -30.84
C LYS A 45 22.58 3.71 -29.70
N ALA A 46 22.29 2.99 -28.63
CA ALA A 46 21.70 3.54 -27.41
C ALA A 46 22.73 4.39 -26.64
N ILE A 47 22.32 5.59 -26.27
CA ILE A 47 23.01 6.48 -25.35
C ILE A 47 22.18 6.48 -24.07
N PHE A 48 22.66 5.76 -23.06
CA PHE A 48 22.01 5.69 -21.77
C PHE A 48 22.25 6.99 -20.99
N PRO A 49 21.19 7.56 -20.37
CA PRO A 49 21.36 8.72 -19.52
C PRO A 49 22.17 8.35 -18.28
N GLU A 50 22.81 9.35 -17.66
CA GLU A 50 23.48 9.13 -16.38
C GLU A 50 22.48 8.60 -15.34
N VAL A 51 22.87 7.56 -14.61
CA VAL A 51 22.03 7.00 -13.54
C VAL A 51 21.88 8.04 -12.44
N GLN A 52 20.65 8.54 -12.26
CA GLN A 52 20.32 9.56 -11.28
C GLN A 52 19.47 9.00 -10.14
N LEU A 53 19.44 9.73 -9.02
CA LEU A 53 18.56 9.40 -7.91
C LEU A 53 17.10 9.68 -8.30
N GLN A 54 16.26 8.64 -8.28
CA GLN A 54 14.84 8.77 -8.61
C GLN A 54 14.05 9.23 -7.38
N TRP A 55 13.76 10.53 -7.30
CA TRP A 55 13.00 11.13 -6.19
C TRP A 55 11.53 10.66 -6.12
N SER A 56 10.99 10.21 -7.26
CA SER A 56 9.66 9.58 -7.34
C SER A 56 9.53 8.36 -6.44
N VAL A 57 10.56 7.51 -6.36
CA VAL A 57 10.60 6.33 -5.48
C VAL A 57 10.34 6.71 -4.02
N TYR A 58 11.01 7.75 -3.54
CA TYR A 58 10.83 8.25 -2.17
C TYR A 58 9.47 8.89 -1.96
N THR A 59 8.97 9.62 -2.95
CA THR A 59 7.67 10.28 -2.88
C THR A 59 6.54 9.25 -2.80
N THR A 60 6.62 8.19 -3.61
CA THR A 60 5.71 7.04 -3.54
C THR A 60 5.77 6.38 -2.16
N LEU A 61 6.98 6.15 -1.62
CA LEU A 61 7.14 5.58 -0.28
C LEU A 61 6.51 6.45 0.82
N ILE A 62 6.65 7.78 0.72
CA ILE A 62 6.01 8.73 1.64
C ILE A 62 4.49 8.60 1.56
N GLY A 63 3.92 8.51 0.36
CA GLY A 63 2.48 8.29 0.16
C GLY A 63 1.97 7.02 0.85
N ILE A 64 2.66 5.89 0.63
CA ILE A 64 2.35 4.60 1.27
C ILE A 64 2.49 4.71 2.79
N THR A 65 3.55 5.36 3.27
CA THR A 65 3.81 5.59 4.71
C THR A 65 2.66 6.37 5.35
N GLY A 66 2.23 7.48 4.73
CA GLY A 66 1.13 8.29 5.24
C GLY A 66 -0.17 7.50 5.32
N ALA A 67 -0.53 6.75 4.26
CA ALA A 67 -1.70 5.89 4.28
C ALA A 67 -1.63 4.80 5.37
N ALA A 68 -0.48 4.14 5.51
CA ALA A 68 -0.29 3.08 6.49
C ALA A 68 -0.40 3.60 7.93
N LEU A 69 0.27 4.72 8.23
CA LEU A 69 0.28 5.30 9.58
C LEU A 69 -1.09 5.87 9.95
N LEU A 70 -1.77 6.57 9.05
CA LEU A 70 -3.12 7.09 9.31
C LEU A 70 -4.14 5.96 9.49
N SER A 71 -4.02 4.89 8.70
CA SER A 71 -4.86 3.69 8.86
C SER A 71 -4.63 3.01 10.21
N LEU A 72 -3.37 2.88 10.63
CA LEU A 72 -2.99 2.34 11.93
C LEU A 72 -3.50 3.21 13.09
N LEU A 73 -3.40 4.53 12.98
CA LEU A 73 -3.95 5.46 13.97
C LEU A 73 -5.47 5.33 14.07
N GLY A 74 -6.17 5.26 12.93
CA GLY A 74 -7.60 5.02 12.90
C GLY A 74 -7.99 3.70 13.57
N GLN A 75 -7.20 2.64 13.33
CA GLN A 75 -7.40 1.35 13.97
C GLN A 75 -7.24 1.43 15.50
N LYS A 76 -6.21 2.12 15.99
CA LYS A 76 -6.00 2.32 17.42
C LYS A 76 -7.16 3.08 18.08
N VAL A 77 -7.67 4.14 17.43
CA VAL A 77 -8.84 4.89 17.91
C VAL A 77 -10.11 4.03 17.91
N ALA A 78 -10.31 3.20 16.88
CA ALA A 78 -11.46 2.29 16.85
C ALA A 78 -11.38 1.24 17.96
N LEU A 79 -10.20 0.71 18.23
CA LEU A 79 -9.98 -0.30 19.27
C LEU A 79 -10.20 0.27 20.68
N SER A 80 -9.65 1.46 20.97
CA SER A 80 -9.88 2.12 22.26
C SER A 80 -11.36 2.35 22.50
N GLU A 81 -12.09 2.81 21.48
CA GLU A 81 -13.53 3.02 21.59
C GLU A 81 -14.28 1.72 21.82
N ARG A 82 -13.93 0.63 21.12
CA ARG A 82 -14.58 -0.65 21.35
C ARG A 82 -14.32 -1.20 22.76
N ALA A 83 -13.18 -0.88 23.38
CA ALA A 83 -12.85 -1.30 24.74
C ALA A 83 -13.72 -0.59 25.78
N GLU A 84 -14.12 0.66 25.51
CA GLU A 84 -15.00 1.45 26.37
C GLU A 84 -16.49 1.20 26.07
N ASN A 85 -16.88 1.22 24.78
CA ASN A 85 -18.24 1.05 24.30
C ASN A 85 -18.25 0.23 22.99
N ASP A 86 -18.49 -1.08 23.07
CA ASP A 86 -18.58 -1.97 21.89
C ASP A 86 -19.90 -1.79 21.11
N SER A 87 -20.06 -0.61 20.52
CA SER A 87 -21.18 -0.26 19.65
C SER A 87 -21.03 -0.87 18.25
N ALA A 88 -22.14 -1.02 17.54
CA ALA A 88 -22.12 -1.52 16.16
C ALA A 88 -21.31 -0.62 15.20
N LEU A 89 -21.27 0.69 15.46
CA LEU A 89 -20.45 1.64 14.70
C LEU A 89 -18.96 1.47 15.03
N ALA A 90 -18.59 1.27 16.30
CA ALA A 90 -17.20 1.04 16.70
C ALA A 90 -16.64 -0.28 16.12
N LEU A 91 -17.44 -1.36 16.11
CA LEU A 91 -17.09 -2.61 15.45
C LEU A 91 -16.84 -2.42 13.95
N SER A 92 -17.70 -1.67 13.27
CA SER A 92 -17.55 -1.39 11.84
C SER A 92 -16.36 -0.48 11.54
N ALA A 93 -16.11 0.54 12.36
CA ALA A 93 -14.92 1.37 12.26
C ALA A 93 -13.62 0.56 12.42
N HIS A 94 -13.60 -0.39 13.36
CA HIS A 94 -12.46 -1.29 13.54
C HIS A 94 -12.24 -2.20 12.32
N ARG A 95 -13.31 -2.80 11.76
CA ARG A 95 -13.19 -3.64 10.55
C ARG A 95 -12.71 -2.83 9.33
N PHE A 96 -13.22 -1.61 9.20
CA PHE A 96 -12.86 -0.69 8.13
C PHE A 96 -11.39 -0.29 8.20
N THR A 97 -10.93 0.17 9.36
CA THR A 97 -9.53 0.56 9.59
C THR A 97 -8.59 -0.64 9.43
N ASN A 98 -8.99 -1.83 9.89
CA ASN A 98 -8.23 -3.06 9.70
C ASN A 98 -8.05 -3.41 8.22
N LEU A 99 -9.09 -3.25 7.39
CA LEU A 99 -8.97 -3.43 5.94
C LEU A 99 -7.94 -2.46 5.34
N PHE A 100 -8.01 -1.18 5.68
CA PHE A 100 -7.07 -0.18 5.16
C PHE A 100 -5.63 -0.39 5.62
N VAL A 101 -5.41 -0.88 6.86
CA VAL A 101 -4.10 -1.34 7.31
C VAL A 101 -3.58 -2.46 6.41
N ILE A 102 -4.40 -3.47 6.12
CA ILE A 102 -4.01 -4.58 5.23
C ILE A 102 -3.70 -4.07 3.82
N LEU A 103 -4.55 -3.22 3.25
CA LEU A 103 -4.32 -2.65 1.92
C LEU A 103 -3.02 -1.85 1.85
N SER A 104 -2.70 -1.08 2.90
CA SER A 104 -1.45 -0.32 2.99
C SER A 104 -0.22 -1.23 3.10
N LEU A 105 -0.33 -2.33 3.86
CA LEU A 105 0.73 -3.35 3.95
C LEU A 105 0.98 -4.03 2.60
N VAL A 106 -0.09 -4.37 1.87
CA VAL A 106 0.02 -4.95 0.52
C VAL A 106 0.68 -3.96 -0.43
N ALA A 107 0.27 -2.68 -0.41
CA ALA A 107 0.89 -1.64 -1.23
C ALA A 107 2.40 -1.48 -0.91
N GLY A 108 2.78 -1.46 0.36
CA GLY A 108 4.18 -1.40 0.78
C GLY A 108 5.00 -2.62 0.35
N ALA A 109 4.41 -3.82 0.39
CA ALA A 109 5.06 -5.04 -0.08
C ALA A 109 5.27 -5.03 -1.61
N ILE A 110 4.24 -4.65 -2.38
CA ILE A 110 4.34 -4.51 -3.84
C ILE A 110 5.40 -3.47 -4.21
N PHE A 111 5.44 -2.33 -3.52
CA PHE A 111 6.44 -1.30 -3.72
C PHE A 111 7.87 -1.83 -3.48
N ALA A 112 8.10 -2.53 -2.36
CA ALA A 112 9.42 -3.05 -2.04
C ALA A 112 9.88 -4.10 -3.07
N ILE A 113 8.99 -5.00 -3.47
CA ILE A 113 9.27 -6.02 -4.51
C ILE A 113 9.52 -5.35 -5.87
N GLY A 114 8.71 -4.36 -6.25
CA GLY A 114 8.86 -3.65 -7.52
C GLY A 114 10.21 -2.94 -7.63
N ASN A 115 10.62 -2.22 -6.57
CA ASN A 115 11.93 -1.57 -6.52
C ASN A 115 13.08 -2.58 -6.54
N PHE A 116 12.93 -3.69 -5.81
CA PHE A 116 13.92 -4.78 -5.83
C PHE A 116 14.05 -5.36 -7.24
N LEU A 117 12.95 -5.75 -7.90
CA LEU A 117 12.98 -6.32 -9.24
C LEU A 117 13.55 -5.34 -10.28
N GLY A 118 13.17 -4.05 -10.20
CA GLY A 118 13.70 -3.01 -11.08
C GLY A 118 15.23 -2.90 -11.00
N ALA A 119 15.77 -2.91 -9.78
CA ALA A 119 17.22 -2.81 -9.56
C ALA A 119 18.04 -4.00 -10.10
N PHE A 120 17.44 -5.19 -10.25
CA PHE A 120 18.11 -6.35 -10.86
C PHE A 120 18.05 -6.33 -12.38
N ASN A 121 17.05 -5.67 -12.97
CA ASN A 121 16.82 -5.67 -14.42
C ASN A 121 17.57 -4.53 -15.13
N ASP A 122 17.93 -3.45 -14.42
CA ASP A 122 18.83 -2.41 -14.91
C ASP A 122 20.30 -2.86 -14.81
N TYR A 123 20.74 -3.60 -15.85
CA TYR A 123 22.11 -4.10 -16.02
C TYR A 123 23.20 -3.01 -15.95
N ASP A 124 22.85 -1.74 -16.15
CA ASP A 124 23.75 -0.58 -16.22
C ASP A 124 23.98 0.12 -14.87
N SER A 125 23.23 -0.28 -13.83
CA SER A 125 23.40 0.23 -12.46
C SER A 125 24.73 -0.17 -11.80
N ARG A 126 25.52 -1.04 -12.44
CA ARG A 126 26.83 -1.52 -11.95
C ARG A 126 27.93 -0.47 -12.10
N ASP A 127 27.81 0.41 -13.11
CA ASP A 127 28.76 1.49 -13.38
C ASP A 127 28.36 2.80 -12.65
N ALA A 128 27.16 2.84 -12.08
CA ALA A 128 26.72 3.94 -11.23
C ALA A 128 27.55 4.03 -9.94
N SER A 129 27.75 5.27 -9.46
CA SER A 129 28.44 5.53 -8.19
C SER A 129 27.84 4.70 -7.04
N PRO A 130 28.67 4.11 -6.14
CA PRO A 130 28.18 3.34 -5.00
C PRO A 130 27.13 4.07 -4.16
N TRP A 131 27.24 5.41 -4.06
CA TRP A 131 26.27 6.24 -3.37
C TRP A 131 24.88 6.20 -4.00
N ILE A 132 24.81 6.31 -5.33
CA ILE A 132 23.55 6.31 -6.09
C ILE A 132 22.86 4.96 -5.95
N ARG A 133 23.62 3.86 -5.90
CA ARG A 133 23.08 2.53 -5.67
C ARG A 133 22.51 2.39 -4.26
N ILE A 134 23.28 2.75 -3.23
CA ILE A 134 22.85 2.70 -1.82
C ILE A 134 21.56 3.48 -1.62
N VAL A 135 21.53 4.73 -2.07
CA VAL A 135 20.40 5.62 -1.85
C VAL A 135 19.25 5.30 -2.81
N GLY A 136 19.52 5.04 -4.09
CA GLY A 136 18.47 4.77 -5.08
C GLY A 136 17.75 3.43 -4.90
N VAL A 137 18.42 2.41 -4.38
CA VAL A 137 17.86 1.04 -4.31
C VAL A 137 17.69 0.57 -2.85
N TYR A 138 18.77 0.55 -2.07
CA TYR A 138 18.75 -0.12 -0.77
C TYR A 138 17.93 0.63 0.27
N VAL A 139 18.09 1.96 0.35
CA VAL A 139 17.40 2.78 1.35
C VAL A 139 15.87 2.68 1.21
N PRO A 140 15.24 2.87 0.03
CA PRO A 140 13.80 2.72 -0.13
C PRO A 140 13.28 1.33 0.24
N ILE A 141 14.00 0.26 -0.13
CA ILE A 141 13.60 -1.12 0.16
C ILE A 141 13.65 -1.40 1.67
N ILE A 142 14.71 -0.96 2.35
CA ILE A 142 14.87 -1.12 3.80
C ILE A 142 13.78 -0.33 4.53
N LEU A 143 13.53 0.91 4.13
CA LEU A 143 12.50 1.76 4.75
C LEU A 143 11.09 1.19 4.54
N ALA A 144 10.75 0.74 3.34
CA ALA A 144 9.46 0.10 3.05
C ALA A 144 9.27 -1.17 3.88
N THR A 145 10.32 -1.99 3.96
CA THR A 145 10.33 -3.20 4.77
C THR A 145 10.12 -2.89 6.26
N ALA A 146 10.88 -1.92 6.79
CA ALA A 146 10.76 -1.50 8.18
C ALA A 146 9.36 -0.97 8.49
N LEU A 147 8.76 -0.19 7.59
CA LEU A 147 7.39 0.28 7.68
C LEU A 147 6.40 -0.89 7.77
N VAL A 148 6.47 -1.83 6.83
CA VAL A 148 5.57 -3.00 6.78
C VAL A 148 5.65 -3.81 8.07
N VAL A 149 6.87 -4.09 8.55
CA VAL A 149 7.08 -4.82 9.80
C VAL A 149 6.55 -4.03 10.99
N TYR A 150 6.83 -2.73 11.08
CA TYR A 150 6.36 -1.87 12.16
C TYR A 150 4.82 -1.82 12.23
N VAL A 151 4.15 -1.59 11.09
CA VAL A 151 2.69 -1.50 11.02
C VAL A 151 2.06 -2.85 11.36
N LEU A 152 2.61 -3.96 10.85
CA LEU A 152 2.10 -5.29 11.14
C LEU A 152 2.21 -5.62 12.63
N LEU A 153 3.38 -5.42 13.24
CA LEU A 153 3.58 -5.69 14.66
C LEU A 153 2.68 -4.79 15.52
N SER A 154 2.57 -3.51 15.17
CA SER A 154 1.71 -2.55 15.88
C SER A 154 0.23 -2.87 15.77
N ALA A 155 -0.24 -3.28 14.59
CA ALA A 155 -1.65 -3.55 14.32
C ALA A 155 -2.13 -4.89 14.91
N PHE A 156 -1.29 -5.94 14.81
CA PHE A 156 -1.73 -7.32 15.03
C PHE A 156 -1.06 -8.02 16.22
N VAL A 157 0.18 -7.64 16.58
CA VAL A 157 0.96 -8.38 17.59
C VAL A 157 0.95 -7.68 18.95
N PHE A 158 1.19 -6.36 18.98
CA PHE A 158 1.26 -5.61 20.24
C PHE A 158 -0.08 -5.01 20.70
N ARG A 159 -1.20 -5.49 20.17
CA ARG A 159 -2.53 -5.00 20.50
C ARG A 159 -2.95 -5.44 21.92
N LYS A 160 -3.26 -4.47 22.79
CA LYS A 160 -3.69 -4.71 24.19
C LYS A 160 -5.21 -4.65 24.39
N ASP A 161 -5.95 -3.97 23.50
CA ASP A 161 -7.34 -3.57 23.74
C ASP A 161 -8.31 -4.31 22.80
N ALA A 162 -8.51 -5.63 23.00
CA ALA A 162 -9.38 -6.46 22.17
C ALA A 162 -10.72 -6.79 22.88
N PRO A 163 -11.81 -6.03 22.66
CA PRO A 163 -13.10 -6.20 23.32
C PRO A 163 -13.94 -7.39 22.85
N ASP A 164 -13.48 -8.13 21.83
CA ASP A 164 -14.05 -9.42 21.42
C ASP A 164 -13.86 -10.54 22.50
N LEU A 165 -13.34 -10.18 23.68
CA LEU A 165 -13.06 -11.06 24.80
C LEU A 165 -14.10 -10.85 25.92
N GLN A 166 -15.29 -11.40 25.73
CA GLN A 166 -16.18 -11.67 26.87
C GLN A 166 -16.01 -13.14 27.31
N GLY A 167 -15.88 -13.34 28.63
CA GLY A 167 -15.94 -14.64 29.31
C GLY A 167 -14.68 -15.01 30.12
N GLU A 168 -14.90 -15.35 31.39
CA GLU A 168 -13.94 -15.76 32.44
C GLU A 168 -13.11 -17.04 32.17
N GLU A 169 -12.94 -17.47 30.92
CA GLU A 169 -12.11 -18.64 30.57
C GLU A 169 -10.77 -18.21 29.97
N ARG A 170 -9.77 -18.08 30.87
CA ARG A 170 -8.31 -17.92 30.69
C ARG A 170 -7.87 -17.06 29.50
N ASP A 171 -7.63 -15.78 29.80
CA ASP A 171 -6.95 -14.80 28.97
C ASP A 171 -5.65 -15.30 28.31
N GLU A 172 -4.94 -16.25 28.94
CA GLU A 172 -3.67 -16.79 28.42
C GLU A 172 -3.82 -17.58 27.11
N GLU A 173 -4.86 -18.42 26.97
CA GLU A 173 -5.02 -19.25 25.77
C GLU A 173 -5.50 -18.43 24.58
N ARG A 174 -6.38 -17.44 24.82
CA ARG A 174 -6.84 -16.52 23.78
C ARG A 174 -5.75 -15.53 23.36
N ALA A 175 -4.94 -15.03 24.30
CA ALA A 175 -3.77 -14.21 23.98
C ALA A 175 -2.72 -15.00 23.18
N LYS A 176 -2.46 -16.27 23.54
CA LYS A 176 -1.60 -17.17 22.75
C LYS A 176 -2.16 -17.37 21.34
N LEU A 177 -3.47 -17.57 21.21
CA LEU A 177 -4.12 -17.73 19.90
C LEU A 177 -3.99 -16.48 19.03
N GLN A 178 -4.25 -15.29 19.58
CA GLN A 178 -4.08 -14.01 18.87
C GLN A 178 -2.62 -13.80 18.45
N ARG A 179 -1.66 -14.14 19.33
CA ARG A 179 -0.24 -14.11 19.00
C ARG A 179 0.10 -15.07 17.86
N TYR A 180 -0.46 -16.28 17.83
CA TYR A 180 -0.28 -17.20 16.71
C TYR A 180 -0.90 -16.69 15.41
N VAL A 181 -2.08 -16.06 15.46
CA VAL A 181 -2.67 -15.39 14.29
C VAL A 181 -1.76 -14.27 13.78
N GLY A 182 -1.28 -13.40 14.67
CA GLY A 182 -0.36 -12.32 14.32
C GLY A 182 0.94 -12.83 13.71
N LEU A 183 1.54 -13.87 14.32
CA LEU A 183 2.76 -14.51 13.79
C LEU A 183 2.53 -15.22 12.45
N ALA A 184 1.35 -15.82 12.24
CA ALA A 184 1.01 -16.46 10.97
C ALA A 184 1.06 -15.47 9.79
N TYR A 185 0.61 -14.23 10.00
CA TYR A 185 0.71 -13.16 9.01
C TYR A 185 2.09 -12.52 8.97
N ALA A 186 2.75 -12.34 10.12
CA ALA A 186 4.03 -11.64 10.23
C ALA A 186 5.20 -12.41 9.60
N VAL A 187 5.29 -13.71 9.88
CA VAL A 187 6.49 -14.51 9.61
C VAL A 187 6.83 -14.59 8.12
N PRO A 188 5.88 -14.85 7.20
CA PRO A 188 6.19 -14.85 5.76
C PRO A 188 6.70 -13.50 5.25
N ILE A 189 6.15 -12.40 5.79
CA ILE A 189 6.50 -11.04 5.39
C ILE A 189 7.91 -10.69 5.90
N ILE A 190 8.20 -10.97 7.18
CA ILE A 190 9.53 -10.78 7.77
C ILE A 190 10.57 -11.66 7.07
N GLY A 191 10.21 -12.90 6.71
CA GLY A 191 11.09 -13.80 5.96
C GLY A 191 11.44 -13.26 4.59
N THR A 192 10.44 -12.78 3.84
CA THR A 192 10.65 -12.12 2.53
C THR A 192 11.55 -10.90 2.65
N ALA A 193 11.32 -10.07 3.66
CA ALA A 193 12.16 -8.92 3.97
C ALA A 193 13.63 -9.29 4.20
N ILE A 194 13.90 -10.29 5.06
CA ILE A 194 15.25 -10.79 5.33
C ILE A 194 15.88 -11.35 4.04
N ALA A 195 15.11 -12.11 3.27
CA ALA A 195 15.58 -12.70 2.01
C ALA A 195 16.00 -11.63 1.00
N ILE A 196 15.19 -10.59 0.84
CA ILE A 196 15.47 -9.46 -0.07
C ILE A 196 16.73 -8.71 0.35
N ILE A 197 16.84 -8.34 1.64
CA ILE A 197 18.03 -7.62 2.17
C ILE A 197 19.28 -8.47 1.98
N PHE A 198 19.21 -9.76 2.33
CA PHE A 198 20.33 -10.68 2.13
C PHE A 198 20.72 -10.79 0.66
N GLY A 199 19.75 -10.97 -0.24
CA GLY A 199 19.97 -11.07 -1.68
C GLY A 199 20.65 -9.83 -2.25
N LEU A 200 20.21 -8.65 -1.83
CA LEU A 200 20.81 -7.36 -2.20
C LEU A 200 22.27 -7.23 -1.74
N VAL A 201 22.58 -7.62 -0.49
CA VAL A 201 23.94 -7.54 0.07
C VAL A 201 24.88 -8.52 -0.64
N VAL A 202 24.42 -9.76 -0.87
CA VAL A 202 25.21 -10.77 -1.58
C VAL A 202 25.48 -10.33 -3.01
N TYR A 203 24.44 -9.87 -3.74
CA TYR A 203 24.58 -9.38 -5.10
C TYR A 203 25.64 -8.27 -5.22
N ASP A 204 25.63 -7.33 -4.27
CA ASP A 204 26.60 -6.22 -4.26
C ASP A 204 28.03 -6.67 -3.93
N THR A 205 28.16 -7.50 -2.90
CA THR A 205 29.47 -7.91 -2.36
C THR A 205 30.21 -8.81 -3.35
N THR A 206 29.50 -9.75 -3.99
CA THR A 206 30.15 -10.74 -4.85
C THR A 206 30.42 -10.19 -6.24
N ARG A 207 29.64 -9.22 -6.74
CA ARG A 207 29.70 -8.73 -8.13
C ARG A 207 29.72 -9.86 -9.17
N THR A 208 29.20 -11.04 -8.84
CA THR A 208 29.23 -12.24 -9.69
C THR A 208 28.05 -12.30 -10.64
N THR A 209 28.18 -13.00 -11.77
CA THR A 209 27.08 -13.37 -12.68
C THR A 209 26.20 -14.52 -12.14
N LEU A 210 26.22 -14.78 -10.83
CA LEU A 210 25.45 -15.84 -10.17
C LEU A 210 24.07 -15.32 -9.71
N ASP A 211 23.45 -14.45 -10.50
CA ASP A 211 22.13 -13.87 -10.26
C ASP A 211 21.06 -14.93 -10.01
N VAL A 212 21.05 -16.01 -10.80
CA VAL A 212 20.11 -17.13 -10.66
C VAL A 212 20.27 -17.83 -9.31
N TRP A 213 21.49 -18.02 -8.81
CA TRP A 213 21.72 -18.68 -7.53
C TRP A 213 21.33 -17.80 -6.34
N ILE A 214 21.50 -16.48 -6.45
CA ILE A 214 21.00 -15.52 -5.45
C ILE A 214 19.47 -15.66 -5.36
N TRP A 215 18.79 -15.74 -6.49
CA TRP A 215 17.35 -15.99 -6.54
C TRP A 215 16.94 -17.31 -5.89
N VAL A 216 17.67 -18.40 -6.13
CA VAL A 216 17.39 -19.70 -5.49
C VAL A 216 17.47 -19.58 -3.96
N ILE A 217 18.46 -18.87 -3.42
CA ILE A 217 18.59 -18.67 -1.97
C ILE A 217 17.46 -17.80 -1.42
N ILE A 218 17.11 -16.71 -2.12
CA ILE A 218 15.97 -15.85 -1.74
C ILE A 218 14.68 -16.69 -1.65
N GLN A 219 14.40 -17.48 -2.69
CA GLN A 219 13.20 -18.33 -2.74
C GLN A 219 13.21 -19.39 -1.64
N ALA A 220 14.37 -19.95 -1.30
CA ALA A 220 14.50 -20.91 -0.20
C ALA A 220 14.15 -20.27 1.16
N ILE A 221 14.65 -19.07 1.44
CA ILE A 221 14.32 -18.34 2.69
C ILE A 221 12.82 -18.01 2.74
N ILE A 222 12.24 -17.55 1.62
CA ILE A 222 10.80 -17.27 1.52
C ILE A 222 9.98 -18.53 1.78
N ALA A 223 10.32 -19.65 1.12
CA ALA A 223 9.61 -20.92 1.29
C ALA A 223 9.64 -21.41 2.75
N VAL A 224 10.80 -21.32 3.43
CA VAL A 224 10.92 -21.64 4.86
C VAL A 224 10.02 -20.74 5.70
N SER A 225 10.01 -19.44 5.43
CA SER A 225 9.18 -18.49 6.17
C SER A 225 7.67 -18.73 5.99
N ILE A 226 7.23 -19.08 4.78
CA ILE A 226 5.84 -19.46 4.48
C ILE A 226 5.48 -20.75 5.24
N THR A 227 6.38 -21.74 5.24
CA THR A 227 6.17 -23.00 5.97
C THR A 227 6.01 -22.74 7.47
N ILE A 228 6.84 -21.88 8.06
CA ILE A 228 6.70 -21.51 9.47
C ILE A 228 5.39 -20.74 9.71
N GLY A 229 5.06 -19.76 8.86
CA GLY A 229 3.81 -18.98 8.96
C GLY A 229 2.55 -19.85 8.89
N THR A 230 2.53 -20.82 7.97
CA THR A 230 1.43 -21.79 7.84
C THR A 230 1.29 -22.69 9.06
N THR A 231 2.39 -23.04 9.75
CA THR A 231 2.30 -23.77 11.03
C THR A 231 1.68 -22.94 12.15
N PHE A 232 1.90 -21.62 12.18
CA PHE A 232 1.22 -20.74 13.12
C PHE A 232 -0.27 -20.57 12.75
N ALA A 233 -0.60 -20.49 11.45
CA ALA A 233 -1.98 -20.42 10.97
C ALA A 233 -2.78 -21.68 11.35
N SER A 234 -2.18 -22.86 11.23
CA SER A 234 -2.85 -24.12 11.59
C SER A 234 -3.15 -24.21 13.09
N ARG A 235 -2.22 -23.76 13.95
CA ARG A 235 -2.41 -23.65 15.41
C ARG A 235 -3.48 -22.63 15.80
N ALA A 236 -3.65 -21.57 15.01
CA ALA A 236 -4.71 -20.59 15.22
C ALA A 236 -6.10 -21.12 14.83
N LYS A 237 -6.19 -22.06 13.88
CA LYS A 237 -7.46 -22.62 13.40
C LYS A 237 -8.04 -23.71 14.32
N SER A 238 -7.22 -24.37 15.13
CA SER A 238 -7.65 -25.48 16.00
C SER A 238 -8.49 -25.05 17.23
N SER A 239 -8.73 -23.76 17.44
CA SER A 239 -9.59 -23.26 18.51
C SER A 239 -11.07 -23.31 18.14
N ARG A 240 -11.92 -23.69 19.11
CA ARG A 240 -13.33 -24.09 18.97
C ARG A 240 -14.15 -23.25 17.97
N PRO A 241 -14.98 -23.89 17.12
CA PRO A 241 -15.87 -23.18 16.21
C PRO A 241 -16.87 -22.33 17.00
N LEU A 242 -16.94 -21.04 16.65
CA LEU A 242 -17.91 -20.11 17.22
C LEU A 242 -19.34 -20.58 16.86
N PRO A 243 -20.31 -20.46 17.79
CA PRO A 243 -21.67 -20.87 17.52
C PRO A 243 -22.26 -20.13 16.31
N PRO A 244 -23.09 -20.80 15.48
CA PRO A 244 -23.68 -20.19 14.29
C PRO A 244 -24.48 -18.94 14.65
N LYS A 245 -24.13 -17.81 14.05
CA LYS A 245 -24.83 -16.55 14.28
C LYS A 245 -26.27 -16.65 13.75
N GLU A 246 -27.24 -16.25 14.58
CA GLU A 246 -28.66 -16.26 14.21
C GLU A 246 -28.94 -15.44 12.94
N ARG A 247 -29.81 -15.98 12.07
CA ARG A 247 -30.19 -15.35 10.80
C ARG A 247 -31.14 -14.18 11.09
N LYS A 248 -30.69 -12.95 10.84
CA LYS A 248 -31.54 -11.76 10.95
C LYS A 248 -32.33 -11.53 9.64
N THR A 249 -33.62 -11.24 9.76
CA THR A 249 -34.52 -10.84 8.65
C THR A 249 -34.13 -9.46 8.10
N GLY A 250 -34.41 -9.21 6.81
CA GLY A 250 -34.05 -7.93 6.14
C GLY A 250 -32.58 -7.80 5.72
N THR A 251 -31.75 -8.81 5.97
CA THR A 251 -30.31 -8.81 5.63
C THR A 251 -30.03 -8.76 4.14
N ALA A 252 -30.91 -9.28 3.28
CA ALA A 252 -30.70 -9.33 1.83
C ALA A 252 -30.57 -7.93 1.19
N ALA A 253 -31.49 -7.00 1.50
CA ALA A 253 -31.47 -5.64 0.95
C ALA A 253 -30.25 -4.85 1.44
N VAL A 254 -29.89 -5.01 2.73
CA VAL A 254 -28.72 -4.37 3.33
C VAL A 254 -27.42 -4.92 2.73
N ASN A 255 -27.34 -6.23 2.47
CA ASN A 255 -26.17 -6.86 1.86
C ASN A 255 -26.02 -6.45 0.39
N LEU A 256 -27.11 -6.32 -0.37
CA LEU A 256 -27.05 -5.87 -1.76
C LEU A 256 -26.51 -4.44 -1.86
N ASN A 257 -27.06 -3.51 -1.06
CA ASN A 257 -26.60 -2.12 -1.04
C ASN A 257 -25.14 -2.01 -0.54
N LEU A 258 -24.73 -2.89 0.38
CA LEU A 258 -23.34 -3.01 0.85
C LEU A 258 -22.40 -3.38 -0.29
N VAL A 259 -22.75 -4.43 -1.06
CA VAL A 259 -21.93 -4.86 -2.21
C VAL A 259 -21.83 -3.76 -3.25
N LEU A 260 -22.95 -3.13 -3.61
CA LEU A 260 -22.95 -2.04 -4.60
C LEU A 260 -22.09 -0.86 -4.16
N SER A 261 -22.15 -0.49 -2.88
CA SER A 261 -21.36 0.62 -2.35
C SER A 261 -19.87 0.29 -2.23
N ILE A 262 -19.52 -0.97 -1.92
CA ILE A 262 -18.11 -1.45 -1.96
C ILE A 262 -17.58 -1.40 -3.40
N LEU A 263 -18.37 -1.88 -4.37
CA LEU A 263 -18.00 -1.82 -5.79
C LEU A 263 -17.84 -0.37 -6.25
N PHE A 264 -18.79 0.51 -5.91
CA PHE A 264 -18.69 1.94 -6.20
C PHE A 264 -17.41 2.54 -5.60
N GLY A 265 -17.20 2.39 -4.29
CA GLY A 265 -16.05 2.99 -3.60
C GLY A 265 -14.72 2.48 -4.14
N SER A 266 -14.60 1.18 -4.41
CA SER A 266 -13.37 0.58 -4.95
C SER A 266 -13.10 0.98 -6.39
N VAL A 267 -14.08 0.85 -7.29
CA VAL A 267 -13.95 1.19 -8.71
C VAL A 267 -13.66 2.67 -8.89
N VAL A 268 -14.41 3.55 -8.22
CA VAL A 268 -14.23 5.00 -8.33
C VAL A 268 -12.88 5.43 -7.76
N SER A 269 -12.41 4.81 -6.68
CA SER A 269 -11.05 5.07 -6.17
C SER A 269 -10.00 4.68 -7.21
N VAL A 270 -10.08 3.49 -7.80
CA VAL A 270 -9.13 3.05 -8.84
C VAL A 270 -9.15 4.00 -10.04
N MET A 271 -10.34 4.39 -10.52
CA MET A 271 -10.47 5.37 -11.61
C MET A 271 -9.81 6.71 -11.27
N ALA A 272 -9.95 7.19 -10.03
CA ALA A 272 -9.28 8.42 -9.59
C ALA A 272 -7.76 8.31 -9.67
N PHE A 273 -7.16 7.17 -9.33
CA PHE A 273 -5.72 6.95 -9.51
C PHE A 273 -5.35 6.86 -10.99
N THR A 274 -6.05 6.04 -11.78
CA THR A 274 -5.76 5.84 -13.20
C THR A 274 -5.87 7.14 -14.00
N PHE A 275 -6.95 7.90 -13.84
CA PHE A 275 -7.12 9.18 -14.53
C PHE A 275 -6.14 10.24 -14.03
N GLY A 276 -5.80 10.23 -12.73
CA GLY A 276 -4.75 11.11 -12.21
C GLY A 276 -3.40 10.84 -12.87
N PHE A 277 -2.98 9.57 -12.96
CA PHE A 277 -1.74 9.19 -13.64
C PHE A 277 -1.76 9.57 -15.12
N SER A 278 -2.86 9.29 -15.81
CA SER A 278 -3.03 9.64 -17.21
C SER A 278 -2.95 11.15 -17.43
N ALA A 279 -3.57 11.96 -16.56
CA ALA A 279 -3.51 13.40 -16.65
C ALA A 279 -2.07 13.92 -16.52
N ILE A 280 -1.30 13.40 -15.55
CA ILE A 280 0.11 13.78 -15.42
C ILE A 280 0.92 13.35 -16.64
N GLU A 281 0.69 12.14 -17.16
CA GLU A 281 1.38 11.66 -18.37
C GLU A 281 1.04 12.50 -19.61
N ASN A 282 -0.17 13.06 -19.71
CA ASN A 282 -0.56 13.95 -20.81
C ASN A 282 0.28 15.23 -20.89
N LEU A 283 1.00 15.61 -19.81
CA LEU A 283 1.96 16.71 -19.86
C LEU A 283 3.21 16.36 -20.66
N ARG A 284 3.50 15.07 -20.88
CA ARG A 284 4.61 14.59 -21.69
C ARG A 284 4.16 14.45 -23.14
N ILE A 285 4.66 15.33 -24.00
CA ILE A 285 4.36 15.28 -25.42
C ILE A 285 5.49 14.59 -26.16
N TRP A 286 5.12 13.54 -26.89
CA TRP A 286 6.01 12.84 -27.80
C TRP A 286 5.94 13.50 -29.18
N PRO A 287 7.07 13.98 -29.72
CA PRO A 287 7.07 14.61 -31.03
C PRO A 287 6.76 13.57 -32.12
N GLU A 288 6.00 14.00 -33.13
CA GLU A 288 5.73 13.16 -34.31
C GLU A 288 7.03 12.92 -35.07
N TRP A 289 7.30 11.64 -35.39
CA TRP A 289 8.52 11.26 -36.11
C TRP A 289 8.59 11.89 -37.51
N ARG A 290 9.78 12.37 -37.88
CA ARG A 290 10.11 12.88 -39.23
C ARG A 290 11.51 12.41 -39.63
N GLU A 291 11.71 12.24 -40.93
CA GLU A 291 12.88 11.56 -41.53
C GLU A 291 14.23 12.27 -41.23
N ASP A 292 14.22 13.58 -40.96
CA ASP A 292 15.42 14.39 -40.67
C ASP A 292 15.54 14.86 -39.20
N MET A 293 14.87 14.18 -38.25
CA MET A 293 14.93 14.57 -36.84
C MET A 293 16.19 14.08 -36.15
N THR A 294 16.91 15.02 -35.52
CA THR A 294 18.00 14.69 -34.60
C THR A 294 17.50 13.87 -33.41
N PRO A 295 18.35 13.04 -32.77
CA PRO A 295 17.99 12.28 -31.57
C PRO A 295 17.38 13.12 -30.44
N GLU A 296 17.84 14.36 -30.28
CA GLU A 296 17.31 15.32 -29.29
C GLU A 296 15.89 15.78 -29.64
N GLN A 297 15.61 16.00 -30.93
CA GLN A 297 14.27 16.38 -31.39
C GLN A 297 13.25 15.26 -31.24
N GLN A 298 13.69 13.99 -31.15
CA GLN A 298 12.83 12.84 -30.92
C GLN A 298 12.46 12.65 -29.44
N GLN A 299 13.13 13.37 -28.53
CA GLN A 299 12.85 13.27 -27.10
C GLN A 299 11.52 13.96 -26.74
N PRO A 300 10.78 13.43 -25.75
CA PRO A 300 9.59 14.10 -25.30
C PRO A 300 9.94 15.40 -24.59
N TYR A 301 9.06 16.39 -24.73
CA TYR A 301 9.13 17.62 -23.95
C TYR A 301 7.92 17.69 -23.00
N ILE A 302 8.09 18.45 -21.92
CA ILE A 302 7.07 18.60 -20.89
C ILE A 302 6.33 19.92 -21.12
N GLU A 303 5.03 19.84 -21.33
CA GLU A 303 4.18 21.03 -21.40
C GLU A 303 3.96 21.66 -20.02
N ALA A 304 3.82 22.98 -20.01
CA ALA A 304 3.49 23.70 -18.79
C ALA A 304 2.05 23.39 -18.35
N VAL A 305 1.84 23.34 -17.04
CA VAL A 305 0.52 23.16 -16.45
C VAL A 305 -0.40 24.31 -16.88
N SER A 306 -1.40 23.99 -17.70
CA SER A 306 -2.38 24.94 -18.20
C SER A 306 -3.71 24.83 -17.42
N VAL A 307 -4.54 25.89 -17.51
CA VAL A 307 -5.89 25.84 -16.93
C VAL A 307 -6.75 24.79 -17.63
N GLU A 308 -6.54 24.60 -18.94
CA GLU A 308 -7.23 23.58 -19.73
C GLU A 308 -6.91 22.18 -19.22
N TRP A 309 -5.63 21.85 -19.08
CA TRP A 309 -5.17 20.59 -18.50
C TRP A 309 -5.74 20.36 -17.10
N LEU A 310 -5.68 21.40 -16.24
CA LEU A 310 -6.17 21.30 -14.88
C LEU A 310 -7.66 20.92 -14.84
N VAL A 311 -8.48 21.52 -15.70
CA VAL A 311 -9.93 21.34 -15.69
C VAL A 311 -10.38 20.09 -16.45
N GLN A 312 -9.79 19.82 -17.60
CA GLN A 312 -10.21 18.73 -18.48
C GLN A 312 -9.58 17.38 -18.09
N ASP A 313 -8.30 17.38 -17.72
CA ASP A 313 -7.56 16.14 -17.46
C ASP A 313 -7.46 15.83 -15.96
N PHE A 314 -7.02 16.80 -15.15
CA PHE A 314 -6.66 16.53 -13.75
C PHE A 314 -7.83 16.60 -12.76
N LEU A 315 -8.67 17.63 -12.85
CA LEU A 315 -9.79 17.86 -11.93
C LEU A 315 -10.78 16.69 -11.84
N PRO A 316 -11.15 16.00 -12.95
CA PRO A 316 -12.02 14.82 -12.87
C PRO A 316 -11.49 13.76 -11.91
N ALA A 317 -10.17 13.49 -11.90
CA ALA A 317 -9.56 12.53 -10.99
C ALA A 317 -9.72 12.94 -9.52
N VAL A 318 -9.54 14.24 -9.21
CA VAL A 318 -9.76 14.80 -7.86
C VAL A 318 -11.21 14.67 -7.43
N VAL A 319 -12.16 14.98 -8.34
CA VAL A 319 -13.60 14.85 -8.05
C VAL A 319 -13.98 13.40 -7.78
N LEU A 320 -13.46 12.44 -8.54
CA LEU A 320 -13.69 11.01 -8.30
C LEU A 320 -13.15 10.57 -6.94
N LEU A 321 -11.95 11.03 -6.56
CA LEU A 321 -11.38 10.74 -5.23
C LEU A 321 -12.25 11.30 -4.10
N LEU A 322 -12.76 12.53 -4.25
CA LEU A 322 -13.68 13.14 -3.28
C LEU A 322 -15.01 12.39 -3.20
N LEU A 323 -15.57 11.98 -4.34
CA LEU A 323 -16.79 11.18 -4.39
C LEU A 323 -16.61 9.81 -3.70
N ALA A 324 -15.49 9.13 -3.96
CA ALA A 324 -15.18 7.86 -3.31
C ALA A 324 -15.02 8.03 -1.79
N THR A 325 -14.21 9.00 -1.34
CA THR A 325 -13.96 9.22 0.09
C THR A 325 -15.22 9.63 0.85
N ILE A 326 -15.99 10.59 0.32
CA ILE A 326 -17.25 11.03 0.94
C ILE A 326 -18.29 9.89 0.89
N GLY A 327 -18.40 9.17 -0.22
CA GLY A 327 -19.31 8.06 -0.40
C GLY A 327 -19.05 6.93 0.61
N ILE A 328 -17.79 6.49 0.71
CA ILE A 328 -17.36 5.46 1.68
C ILE A 328 -17.64 5.93 3.12
N TYR A 329 -17.24 7.16 3.47
CA TYR A 329 -17.48 7.71 4.81
C TYR A 329 -18.97 7.72 5.17
N ARG A 330 -19.81 8.26 4.28
CA ARG A 330 -21.25 8.33 4.50
C ARG A 330 -21.86 6.95 4.64
N MET A 331 -21.47 6.00 3.79
CA MET A 331 -21.96 4.63 3.81
C MET A 331 -21.67 3.91 5.14
N VAL A 332 -20.44 4.01 5.66
CA VAL A 332 -20.08 3.35 6.93
C VAL A 332 -20.89 3.91 8.10
N ILE A 333 -21.13 5.22 8.11
CA ILE A 333 -21.88 5.90 9.18
C ILE A 333 -23.38 5.66 9.10
N THR A 334 -24.00 5.82 7.92
CA THR A 334 -25.46 5.73 7.78
C THR A 334 -25.97 4.33 8.13
N ARG A 335 -25.18 3.30 7.86
CA ARG A 335 -25.52 1.90 8.18
C ARG A 335 -25.68 1.63 9.68
N HIS A 336 -25.05 2.44 10.55
CA HIS A 336 -25.02 2.21 12.00
C HIS A 336 -25.60 3.38 12.79
N ARG A 337 -26.38 4.25 12.14
CA ARG A 337 -27.23 5.19 12.87
C ARG A 337 -28.28 4.37 13.61
N GLU A 338 -28.28 4.47 14.93
CA GLU A 338 -29.39 4.00 15.75
C GLU A 338 -30.64 4.79 15.36
N THR A 339 -31.61 4.11 14.75
CA THR A 339 -32.98 4.60 14.70
C THR A 339 -33.52 4.50 16.11
N ASN A 340 -33.55 5.63 16.82
CA ASN A 340 -34.47 5.83 17.93
C ASN A 340 -35.88 5.74 17.33
N ALA A 341 -36.49 4.56 17.37
CA ALA A 341 -37.88 4.31 17.02
C ALA A 341 -38.52 3.53 18.18
#